data_AF-A0A7H8QD76-F1
#
_entry.id   AF-A0A7H8QD76-F1
#
_cell.length_a   1.000
_cell.length_b   1.000
_cell.length_c   1.000
_cell.angle_alpha   90.00
_cell.angle_beta   90.00
_cell.angle_gamma   90.00
#
_symmetry.space_group_name_H-M   'P 1'
#
loop_
_entity.id
_entity.type
_entity.pdbx_description
1 polymer ?
#
loop_
_entity_poly.entity_id
_entity_poly.type
_entity_poly.pdbx_seq_one_letter_code
_entity_poly.pdbx_strand_id
1 'polypeptide(L)'
;MAILERSTPLKIPIWTLGILNVLDGMLTFFGLSLGYITEGNPLLSSLSPFAILTIKLFLSLCLFSLLLTPFIAIRARHWRYLLLSANILYSMILILHASWLILVAIA
;
A
#
# COMPACT_ATOMS: atom_id res chain seq x y z
N MET A 1 32.37 -19.61 0.40
CA MET A 1 30.92 -19.88 0.56
C MET A 1 30.16 -18.91 -0.32
N ALA A 2 29.94 -19.27 -1.59
CA ALA A 2 29.19 -18.44 -2.52
C ALA A 2 27.70 -18.58 -2.16
N ILE A 3 27.19 -17.64 -1.37
CA ILE A 3 25.75 -17.50 -1.19
C ILE A 3 25.22 -17.14 -2.57
N LEU A 4 24.55 -18.10 -3.22
CA LEU A 4 23.76 -17.87 -4.42
C LEU A 4 22.77 -16.76 -4.09
N GLU A 5 23.13 -15.50 -4.40
CA GLU A 5 22.19 -14.40 -4.40
C GLU A 5 21.20 -14.68 -5.53
N ARG A 6 20.18 -15.47 -5.21
CA ARG A 6 18.91 -15.51 -5.95
C ARG A 6 18.39 -14.08 -5.91
N SER A 7 18.81 -13.30 -6.89
CA SER A 7 18.32 -11.97 -7.19
C SER A 7 16.94 -12.15 -7.81
N THR A 8 15.99 -12.50 -6.94
CA THR A 8 14.57 -12.50 -7.28
C THR A 8 14.22 -11.08 -7.71
N PRO A 9 13.61 -10.90 -8.88
CA PRO A 9 13.31 -9.58 -9.41
C PRO A 9 12.37 -8.82 -8.46
N LEU A 10 12.48 -7.48 -8.42
CA LEU A 10 11.67 -6.62 -7.55
C LEU A 10 10.17 -6.59 -7.92
N LYS A 11 9.73 -7.44 -8.87
CA LYS A 11 8.35 -7.48 -9.37
C LYS A 11 7.36 -7.73 -8.25
N ILE A 12 7.59 -8.78 -7.46
CA ILE A 12 6.66 -9.26 -6.43
C ILE A 12 6.40 -8.16 -5.38
N PRO A 13 7.41 -7.59 -4.71
CA PRO A 13 7.15 -6.60 -3.67
C PRO A 13 6.52 -5.30 -4.22
N ILE A 14 6.81 -4.91 -5.47
CA ILE A 14 6.14 -3.76 -6.10
C ILE A 14 4.66 -4.08 -6.38
N TRP A 15 4.38 -5.27 -6.92
CA TRP A 15 3.02 -5.73 -7.17
C TRP A 15 2.19 -5.79 -5.88
N THR A 16 2.77 -6.38 -4.82
CA THR A 16 2.11 -6.51 -3.53
C THR A 16 1.84 -5.14 -2.90
N LEU A 17 2.78 -4.19 -2.93
CA LEU A 17 2.54 -2.82 -2.45
C LEU A 17 1.39 -2.13 -3.20
N GLY A 18 1.35 -2.27 -4.53
CA GLY A 18 0.28 -1.70 -5.34
C GLY A 18 -1.11 -2.24 -4.95
N ILE A 19 -1.23 -3.57 -4.80
CA ILE A 19 -2.48 -4.21 -4.33
C ILE A 19 -2.84 -3.72 -2.93
N LEU A 20 -1.90 -3.75 -2.00
CA LEU A 20 -2.16 -3.36 -0.61
C LEU A 20 -2.67 -1.91 -0.53
N ASN A 21 -2.10 -1.00 -1.32
CA ASN A 21 -2.54 0.39 -1.37
C ASN A 21 -3.92 0.58 -2.01
N VAL A 22 -4.31 -0.27 -2.98
CA VAL A 22 -5.69 -0.29 -3.49
C VAL A 22 -6.66 -0.74 -2.39
N LEU A 23 -6.34 -1.83 -1.69
CA LEU A 23 -7.18 -2.36 -0.62
C LEU A 23 -7.33 -1.35 0.52
N ASP A 24 -6.24 -0.71 0.93
CA ASP A 24 -6.27 0.36 1.94
C ASP A 24 -7.14 1.53 1.51
N GLY A 25 -7.03 1.95 0.24
CA GLY A 25 -7.88 3.00 -0.32
C GLY A 25 -9.35 2.64 -0.30
N MET A 26 -9.71 1.40 -0.64
CA MET A 26 -11.10 0.92 -0.56
C MET A 26 -11.61 0.92 0.88
N LEU A 27 -10.84 0.39 1.83
CA LEU A 27 -11.20 0.40 3.25
C LEU A 27 -11.38 1.82 3.78
N THR A 28 -10.47 2.73 3.43
CA THR A 28 -10.56 4.14 3.80
C THR A 28 -11.82 4.78 3.24
N PHE A 29 -12.13 4.52 1.96
CA PHE A 29 -13.33 5.05 1.32
C PHE A 29 -14.61 4.57 2.01
N PHE A 30 -14.71 3.27 2.31
CA PHE A 30 -15.86 2.72 3.03
C PHE A 30 -15.94 3.27 4.46
N GLY A 31 -14.82 3.31 5.17
CA GLY A 31 -14.75 3.84 6.53
C GLY A 31 -15.19 5.30 6.60
N LEU A 32 -14.71 6.16 5.68
CA LEU A 32 -15.10 7.56 5.63
C LEU A 32 -16.56 7.74 5.17
N SER A 33 -17.02 6.95 4.19
CA SER A 33 -18.38 7.06 3.66
C SER A 33 -19.44 6.61 4.68
N LEU A 34 -19.10 5.65 5.54
CA LEU A 34 -19.95 5.18 6.63
C LEU A 34 -19.76 5.98 7.93
N GLY A 35 -18.81 6.91 7.97
CA GLY A 35 -18.50 7.70 9.16
C GLY A 35 -17.80 6.93 10.29
N TYR A 36 -17.24 5.75 9.99
CA TYR A 36 -16.56 4.89 10.98
C TYR A 36 -15.16 5.38 11.33
N ILE A 37 -14.52 6.13 10.45
CA ILE A 37 -13.19 6.71 10.65
C ILE A 37 -13.17 8.17 10.19
N THR A 38 -12.16 8.90 10.64
CA THR A 38 -11.83 10.23 10.13
C THR A 38 -10.44 10.19 9.50
N GLU A 39 -10.20 11.04 8.50
CA GLU A 39 -8.92 11.07 7.81
C GLU A 39 -7.87 11.75 8.70
N GLY A 40 -6.90 10.96 9.18
CA GLY A 40 -5.82 11.45 10.05
C GLY A 40 -4.74 12.25 9.33
N ASN A 41 -4.67 12.16 8.00
CA ASN A 41 -3.71 12.93 7.20
C ASN A 41 -4.22 14.37 7.01
N PRO A 42 -3.55 15.40 7.56
CA PRO A 42 -4.01 16.79 7.46
C PRO A 42 -4.04 17.32 6.02
N LEU A 43 -3.28 16.72 5.10
CA LEU A 43 -3.32 17.08 3.68
C LEU A 43 -4.56 16.52 2.97
N LEU A 44 -5.11 15.42 3.46
CA LEU A 44 -6.26 14.74 2.86
C LEU A 44 -7.57 15.02 3.62
N SER A 45 -7.50 15.50 4.86
CA SER A 45 -8.66 15.67 5.75
C SER A 45 -9.73 16.64 5.25
N SER A 46 -9.35 17.56 4.35
CA SER A 46 -10.29 18.51 3.72
C SER A 46 -10.93 17.98 2.43
N LEU A 47 -10.51 16.80 1.97
CA LEU A 47 -10.97 16.22 0.71
C LEU A 47 -12.17 15.30 0.91
N SER A 48 -12.98 15.15 -0.13
CA SER A 48 -14.08 14.18 -0.13
C SER A 48 -13.53 12.74 -0.13
N PRO A 49 -14.28 11.76 0.41
CA PRO A 49 -13.86 10.35 0.41
C PRO A 49 -13.50 9.85 -1.00
N PHE A 50 -14.23 10.30 -2.03
CA PHE A 50 -13.97 9.96 -3.42
C PHE A 50 -12.64 10.54 -3.94
N ALA A 51 -12.30 11.78 -3.56
CA ALA A 51 -11.02 12.38 -3.92
C ALA A 51 -9.85 11.65 -3.26
N ILE A 52 -9.99 11.24 -1.99
CA ILE A 52 -9.00 10.44 -1.26
C ILE A 52 -8.79 9.09 -1.95
N LEU A 53 -9.87 8.39 -2.31
CA LEU A 53 -9.80 7.14 -3.07
C LEU A 53 -9.08 7.34 -4.40
N THR A 54 -9.43 8.39 -5.15
CA THR A 54 -8.80 8.69 -6.45
C THR A 54 -7.30 8.91 -6.33
N ILE A 55 -6.85 9.66 -5.31
CA ILE A 55 -5.43 9.89 -5.04
C ILE A 55 -4.73 8.58 -4.69
N LYS A 56 -5.33 7.73 -3.84
CA LYS A 56 -4.76 6.43 -3.49
C LYS A 56 -4.68 5.49 -4.70
N LEU A 57 -5.70 5.46 -5.55
CA LEU A 57 -5.67 4.68 -6.80
C LEU A 57 -4.63 5.21 -7.79
N PHE A 58 -4.48 6.53 -7.91
CA PHE A 58 -3.42 7.14 -8.70
C PHE A 58 -2.03 6.74 -8.19
N LEU A 59 -1.82 6.73 -6.86
CA LEU A 59 -0.58 6.25 -6.27
C LEU A 59 -0.32 4.77 -6.59
N SER A 60 -1.35 3.91 -6.54
CA SER A 60 -1.22 2.51 -6.97
C SER A 60 -0.85 2.39 -8.45
N LEU A 61 -1.43 3.24 -9.33
CA LEU A 61 -1.02 3.29 -10.74
C LEU A 61 0.44 3.72 -10.90
N CYS A 62 0.91 4.71 -10.12
CA CYS A 62 2.32 5.09 -10.11
C CYS A 62 3.21 3.93 -9.65
N LEU A 63 2.83 3.21 -8.59
CA LEU A 63 3.56 2.02 -8.13
C LEU A 63 3.60 0.93 -9.19
N PHE A 64 2.48 0.65 -9.86
CA PHE A 64 2.44 -0.32 -10.95
C PHE A 64 3.25 0.14 -12.17
N SER A 65 3.33 1.44 -12.44
CA SER A 65 4.16 1.97 -13.53
C SER A 65 5.64 1.63 -13.33
N LEU A 66 6.12 1.50 -12.08
CA LEU A 66 7.49 1.06 -11.79
C LEU A 66 7.78 -0.33 -12.37
N LEU A 67 6.78 -1.19 -12.54
CA LEU A 67 6.92 -2.50 -13.16
C LEU A 67 7.28 -2.43 -14.65
N LEU A 68 6.95 -1.31 -15.31
CA LEU A 68 7.24 -1.06 -16.72
C LEU A 68 8.60 -0.38 -16.92
N THR A 69 9.23 0.07 -15.83
CA THR A 69 10.52 0.77 -15.87
C THR A 69 11.70 -0.20 -15.64
N PRO A 70 12.94 0.17 -16.03
CA PRO A 70 14.14 -0.62 -15.73
C PRO A 70 14.41 -0.80 -14.23
N PHE A 71 13.69 -0.09 -13.36
CA PHE A 71 13.75 -0.24 -11.91
C PHE A 71 13.55 -1.70 -11.46
N ILE A 72 12.74 -2.47 -12.20
CA ILE A 72 12.47 -3.87 -11.89
C ILE A 72 13.70 -4.78 -12.00
N ALA A 73 14.70 -4.36 -12.76
CA ALA A 73 15.96 -5.06 -12.98
C ALA A 73 17.04 -4.67 -11.95
N ILE A 74 16.76 -3.73 -11.04
CA ILE A 74 17.69 -3.37 -9.98
C ILE A 74 17.92 -4.58 -9.08
N ARG A 75 19.18 -4.99 -8.98
CA ARG A 75 19.61 -6.12 -8.13
C ARG A 75 20.19 -5.67 -6.78
N ALA A 76 20.27 -4.36 -6.54
CA ALA A 76 20.84 -3.82 -5.31
C ALA A 76 20.01 -4.26 -4.09
N ARG A 77 20.70 -4.90 -3.14
CA ARG A 77 20.10 -5.55 -1.97
C ARG A 77 19.35 -4.58 -1.05
N HIS A 78 19.80 -3.33 -0.97
CA HIS A 78 19.14 -2.26 -0.20
C HIS A 78 17.69 -2.02 -0.64
N TRP A 79 17.44 -1.94 -1.95
CA TRP A 79 16.09 -1.74 -2.50
C TRP A 79 15.17 -2.93 -2.22
N ARG A 80 15.72 -4.15 -2.26
CA ARG A 80 14.98 -5.36 -1.92
C ARG A 80 14.52 -5.35 -0.46
N TYR A 81 15.43 -5.04 0.47
CA TYR A 81 15.07 -4.97 1.88
C TYR A 81 14.11 -3.84 2.17
N LEU A 82 14.31 -2.66 1.58
CA LEU A 82 13.40 -1.53 1.72
C LEU A 82 11.98 -1.89 1.27
N LEU A 83 11.83 -2.45 0.07
CA LEU A 83 10.53 -2.84 -0.46
C LEU A 83 9.89 -3.97 0.33
N LEU A 84 10.68 -4.94 0.82
CA LEU A 84 10.16 -6.02 1.66
C LEU A 84 9.68 -5.50 3.02
N SER A 85 10.47 -4.65 3.67
CA SER A 85 10.10 -3.99 4.93
C SER A 85 8.86 -3.11 4.75
N ALA A 86 8.77 -2.37 3.64
CA ALA A 86 7.58 -1.61 3.30
C ALA A 86 6.35 -2.51 3.16
N ASN A 87 6.46 -3.63 2.44
CA ASN A 87 5.35 -4.59 2.32
C ASN A 87 4.90 -5.15 3.68
N ILE A 88 5.84 -5.54 4.53
CA ILE A 88 5.54 -6.09 5.86
C ILE A 88 4.81 -5.04 6.70
N LEU A 89 5.39 -3.84 6.81
CA LEU A 89 4.81 -2.76 7.60
C LEU A 89 3.43 -2.38 7.08
N TYR A 90 3.30 -2.24 5.77
CA TYR A 90 2.03 -1.86 5.15
C TYR A 90 0.96 -2.94 5.29
N SER A 91 1.34 -4.22 5.25
CA SER A 91 0.42 -5.33 5.55
C SER A 91 -0.06 -5.30 7.01
N MET A 92 0.84 -5.02 7.96
CA MET A 92 0.46 -4.89 9.38
C MET A 92 -0.51 -3.72 9.60
N ILE A 93 -0.26 -2.57 8.96
CA ILE A 93 -1.14 -1.40 9.01
C ILE A 93 -2.51 -1.74 8.40
N LEU A 94 -2.54 -2.42 7.25
CA LEU A 94 -3.78 -2.80 6.59
C LEU A 94 -4.62 -3.76 7.45
N ILE A 95 -3.98 -4.75 8.09
CA ILE A 95 -4.67 -5.67 9.01
C ILE A 95 -5.25 -4.90 10.20
N LEU A 96 -4.47 -4.01 10.82
CA LEU A 96 -4.94 -3.16 11.90
C LEU A 96 -6.15 -2.31 11.46
N HIS A 97 -6.06 -1.68 10.28
CA HIS A 97 -7.12 -0.86 9.72
C HIS A 97 -8.40 -1.67 9.49
N ALA A 98 -8.29 -2.85 8.87
CA ALA A 98 -9.42 -3.74 8.67
C ALA A 98 -10.04 -4.21 10.00
N SER A 99 -9.23 -4.58 10.99
CA SER A 99 -9.73 -4.99 12.31
C SER A 99 -10.46 -3.87 13.04
N TRP A 100 -10.00 -2.63 12.90
CA TRP A 100 -10.65 -1.47 13.50
C TRP A 100 -12.00 -1.22 12.83
N LEU A 101 -12.07 -1.23 11.50
CA LEU A 101 -13.35 -1.09 10.78
C LEU A 101 -14.36 -2.18 11.15
N ILE A 102 -13.91 -3.44 11.26
CA ILE A 102 -14.77 -4.54 11.70
C ILE A 102 -15.29 -4.32 13.13
N LEU A 103 -14.42 -3.88 14.04
CA LEU A 103 -14.80 -3.60 15.43
C LEU A 103 -15.87 -2.51 15.50
N VAL A 104 -15.68 -1.40 14.77
CA VAL A 104 -16.64 -0.28 14.74
C VAL A 104 -17.95 -0.68 14.05
N ALA A 105 -17.89 -1.53 13.02
CA ALA A 105 -19.09 -1.95 12.29
C ALA A 105 -19.99 -2.91 13.08
N ILE A 106 -19.46 -3.59 14.11
CA ILE A 106 -20.21 -4.55 14.94
C ILE A 106 -20.62 -3.92 16.29
N ALA A 107 -20.00 -2.80 16.69
CA ALA A 107 -20.32 -2.04 17.90
C ALA A 107 -21.62 -1.23 17.74
#